data_AF-A0A6I2W3H5-F1
#
_entry.id   AF-A0A6I2W3H5-F1
#
_cell.length_a   1.000
_cell.length_b   1.000
_cell.length_c   1.000
_cell.angle_alpha   90.00
_cell.angle_beta   90.00
_cell.angle_gamma   90.00
#
_symmetry.space_group_name_H-M   'P 1'
#
loop_
_entity.id
_entity.type
_entity.pdbx_description
1 polymer ?
#
loop_
_entity_poly.entity_id
_entity_poly.type
_entity_poly.pdbx_seq_one_letter_code
_entity_poly.pdbx_strand_id
1 'polypeptide(L)'
;MPKDSNGHLIAGRLGATLRVPSAIPSPEYVGKTGPSKNLFGDVWGAEDVERIRRAGRIAAQAVELVGQHIKPGVTTNELDILAHEFMVSAGAYPSTLGYRGYPKSICTSLNEVICHGIPDDTVLEDGDIVNIDITAYLDGFHGDLNKTFCIGEVSSEIADLVTRTEEALFRGLAVVAPGRQINVIGRAIESYAKRFGYGVVRDFTGHGIGRSFHSGLVVPHYDAAPNYATEMVEGMVFTIEPMLTLGGISWDMWADNWTVTTKDKSITTQFEHTLVVTESGYEILTLP
;
A
#
# COMPACT_ATOMS: atom_id res chain seq x y z
N MET A 1 5.57 -1.17 -16.26
CA MET A 1 6.56 -0.42 -17.07
C MET A 1 7.54 -1.22 -17.97
N PRO A 2 7.61 -1.00 -19.31
CA PRO A 2 8.68 -1.52 -20.16
C PRO A 2 10.06 -1.07 -19.65
N LYS A 3 11.14 -1.73 -20.07
CA LYS A 3 12.51 -1.41 -19.66
C LYS A 3 13.27 -0.63 -20.75
N ASP A 4 14.09 0.34 -20.37
CA ASP A 4 15.01 1.07 -21.26
C ASP A 4 16.22 0.19 -21.64
N SER A 5 17.16 0.74 -22.42
CA SER A 5 18.37 0.00 -22.84
C SER A 5 19.32 -0.39 -21.69
N ASN A 6 19.14 0.21 -20.51
CA ASN A 6 19.90 -0.09 -19.30
C ASN A 6 19.14 -1.07 -18.38
N GLY A 7 17.93 -1.50 -18.77
CA GLY A 7 17.10 -2.37 -17.96
C GLY A 7 16.24 -1.64 -16.92
N HIS A 8 16.21 -0.29 -16.92
CA HIS A 8 15.38 0.48 -15.99
C HIS A 8 13.96 0.61 -16.49
N LEU A 9 12.99 0.56 -15.57
CA LEU A 9 11.59 0.72 -15.89
C LEU A 9 11.29 2.13 -16.44
N ILE A 10 10.43 2.20 -17.45
CA ILE A 10 9.88 3.41 -18.07
C ILE A 10 8.36 3.25 -18.25
N ALA A 11 7.62 4.36 -18.33
CA ALA A 11 6.15 4.31 -18.45
C ALA A 11 5.69 3.54 -19.69
N GLY A 12 4.77 2.58 -19.49
CA GLY A 12 4.12 1.83 -20.55
C GLY A 12 2.88 2.53 -21.06
N ARG A 13 2.16 1.85 -21.97
CA ARG A 13 0.89 2.33 -22.49
C ARG A 13 -0.24 1.91 -21.57
N LEU A 14 -1.03 2.89 -21.17
CA LEU A 14 -2.21 2.65 -20.34
C LEU A 14 -3.35 2.04 -21.16
N GLY A 15 -3.95 0.97 -20.63
CA GLY A 15 -5.26 0.50 -21.08
C GLY A 15 -6.37 1.48 -20.72
N ALA A 16 -7.57 1.26 -21.26
CA ALA A 16 -8.75 2.07 -20.92
C ALA A 16 -9.05 2.04 -19.41
N THR A 17 -9.59 3.15 -18.89
CA THR A 17 -10.11 3.21 -17.52
C THR A 17 -11.32 2.28 -17.37
N LEU A 18 -11.28 1.42 -16.36
CA LEU A 18 -12.34 0.47 -16.06
C LEU A 18 -13.56 1.18 -15.44
N ARG A 19 -14.75 0.60 -15.62
CA ARG A 19 -16.01 1.19 -15.18
C ARG A 19 -16.58 0.43 -14.00
N VAL A 20 -16.89 1.15 -12.93
CA VAL A 20 -17.65 0.61 -11.81
C VAL A 20 -19.16 0.78 -12.08
N PRO A 21 -19.99 -0.27 -11.92
CA PRO A 21 -21.45 -0.16 -12.03
C PRO A 21 -22.03 0.92 -11.11
N SER A 22 -22.98 1.72 -11.59
CA SER A 22 -23.58 2.83 -10.82
C SER A 22 -24.35 2.40 -9.56
N ALA A 23 -24.61 1.10 -9.41
CA ALA A 23 -25.23 0.54 -8.20
C ALA A 23 -24.24 0.45 -7.02
N ILE A 24 -22.92 0.46 -7.28
CA ILE A 24 -21.88 0.46 -6.26
C ILE A 24 -21.60 1.92 -5.87
N PRO A 25 -21.80 2.32 -4.60
CA PRO A 25 -21.52 3.68 -4.16
C PRO A 25 -20.03 4.02 -4.33
N SER A 26 -19.74 5.12 -4.99
CA SER A 26 -18.38 5.64 -5.10
C SER A 26 -17.99 6.50 -3.89
N PRO A 27 -16.70 6.53 -3.49
CA PRO A 27 -16.18 7.52 -2.56
C PRO A 27 -16.44 8.96 -3.03
N GLU A 28 -16.44 9.89 -2.09
CA GLU A 28 -16.84 11.29 -2.36
C GLU A 28 -15.91 12.05 -3.31
N TYR A 29 -14.66 11.62 -3.45
CA TYR A 29 -13.66 12.28 -4.31
C TYR A 29 -13.80 11.94 -5.79
N VAL A 30 -14.58 10.93 -6.14
CA VAL A 30 -14.73 10.50 -7.54
C VAL A 30 -15.43 11.63 -8.32
N GLY A 31 -14.76 12.13 -9.36
CA GLY A 31 -15.21 13.29 -10.15
C GLY A 31 -14.83 14.66 -9.56
N LYS A 32 -14.04 14.70 -8.48
CA LYS A 32 -13.47 15.93 -7.89
C LYS A 32 -11.96 16.01 -8.15
N THR A 33 -11.36 17.17 -7.90
CA THR A 33 -9.91 17.36 -8.01
C THR A 33 -9.11 16.62 -6.92
N GLY A 34 -9.76 16.28 -5.80
CA GLY A 34 -9.17 15.53 -4.70
C GLY A 34 -10.19 15.30 -3.59
N PRO A 35 -9.79 14.58 -2.53
CA PRO A 35 -10.65 14.33 -1.38
C PRO A 35 -10.92 15.60 -0.58
N SER A 36 -12.10 15.64 0.02
CA SER A 36 -12.46 16.60 1.05
C SER A 36 -11.52 16.46 2.25
N LYS A 37 -11.30 17.55 2.99
CA LYS A 37 -10.52 17.50 4.22
C LYS A 37 -11.19 16.52 5.20
N ASN A 38 -10.42 15.62 5.80
CA ASN A 38 -10.94 14.72 6.80
C ASN A 38 -11.42 15.51 8.04
N LEU A 39 -12.66 15.23 8.45
CA LEU A 39 -13.28 15.78 9.65
C LEU A 39 -13.76 14.67 10.62
N PHE A 40 -13.55 13.40 10.27
CA PHE A 40 -14.06 12.26 11.03
C PHE A 40 -13.10 11.79 12.14
N GLY A 41 -11.84 12.24 12.11
CA GLY A 41 -10.80 11.73 13.00
C GLY A 41 -10.34 10.32 12.60
N ASP A 42 -9.69 9.63 13.54
CA ASP A 42 -9.03 8.33 13.34
C ASP A 42 -9.54 7.25 14.29
N VAL A 43 -10.45 7.58 15.21
CA VAL A 43 -10.95 6.70 16.27
C VAL A 43 -12.37 6.28 15.95
N TRP A 44 -12.61 4.97 15.90
CA TRP A 44 -13.87 4.39 15.45
C TRP A 44 -14.49 3.49 16.53
N GLY A 45 -15.82 3.49 16.61
CA GLY A 45 -16.55 2.52 17.42
C GLY A 45 -16.59 1.15 16.77
N ALA A 46 -16.94 0.11 17.55
CA ALA A 46 -16.90 -1.29 17.09
C ALA A 46 -17.66 -1.57 15.78
N GLU A 47 -18.81 -0.92 15.56
CA GLU A 47 -19.57 -1.07 14.32
C GLU A 47 -18.80 -0.52 13.10
N ASP A 48 -18.19 0.65 13.22
CA ASP A 48 -17.41 1.25 12.13
C ASP A 48 -16.10 0.50 11.90
N VAL A 49 -15.47 -0.04 12.96
CA VAL A 49 -14.33 -0.96 12.84
C VAL A 49 -14.71 -2.21 12.04
N GLU A 50 -15.90 -2.78 12.25
CA GLU A 50 -16.38 -3.92 11.44
C GLU A 50 -16.64 -3.54 9.98
N ARG A 51 -17.07 -2.29 9.69
CA ARG A 51 -17.19 -1.81 8.31
C ARG A 51 -15.83 -1.72 7.63
N ILE A 52 -14.82 -1.20 8.32
CA ILE A 52 -13.43 -1.17 7.86
C ILE A 52 -12.90 -2.59 7.66
N ARG A 53 -13.14 -3.50 8.60
CA ARG A 53 -12.74 -4.92 8.50
C ARG A 53 -13.33 -5.61 7.28
N ARG A 54 -14.61 -5.37 6.95
CA ARG A 54 -15.23 -5.94 5.74
C ARG A 54 -14.60 -5.40 4.46
N ALA A 55 -14.31 -4.09 4.39
CA ALA A 55 -13.58 -3.52 3.26
C ALA A 55 -12.15 -4.10 3.17
N GLY A 56 -11.43 -4.16 4.29
CA GLY A 56 -10.09 -4.73 4.38
C GLY A 56 -10.01 -6.21 4.01
N ARG A 57 -11.03 -7.00 4.35
CA ARG A 57 -11.13 -8.40 3.92
C ARG A 57 -11.27 -8.53 2.40
N ILE A 58 -12.03 -7.66 1.75
CA ILE A 58 -12.14 -7.64 0.28
C ILE A 58 -10.80 -7.30 -0.35
N ALA A 59 -10.09 -6.29 0.18
CA ALA A 59 -8.74 -5.96 -0.26
C ALA A 59 -7.78 -7.15 -0.10
N ALA A 60 -7.81 -7.84 1.05
CA ALA A 60 -7.02 -9.04 1.32
C ALA A 60 -7.27 -10.17 0.32
N GLN A 61 -8.55 -10.50 0.09
CA GLN A 61 -8.92 -11.55 -0.86
C GLN A 61 -8.55 -11.15 -2.31
N ALA A 62 -8.64 -9.87 -2.66
CA ALA A 62 -8.19 -9.37 -3.96
C ALA A 62 -6.67 -9.52 -4.13
N VAL A 63 -5.88 -9.19 -3.12
CA VAL A 63 -4.42 -9.36 -3.14
C VAL A 63 -4.04 -10.84 -3.29
N GLU A 64 -4.73 -11.74 -2.59
CA GLU A 64 -4.51 -13.19 -2.74
C GLU A 64 -4.87 -13.69 -4.14
N LEU A 65 -6.00 -13.26 -4.69
CA LEU A 65 -6.42 -13.61 -6.05
C LEU A 65 -5.42 -13.12 -7.09
N VAL A 66 -5.00 -11.86 -7.00
CA VAL A 66 -3.98 -11.28 -7.89
C VAL A 66 -2.68 -12.05 -7.75
N GLY A 67 -2.26 -12.35 -6.53
CA GLY A 67 -1.06 -13.12 -6.21
C GLY A 67 -1.01 -14.49 -6.92
N GLN A 68 -2.14 -15.17 -7.05
CA GLN A 68 -2.24 -16.45 -7.78
C GLN A 68 -2.00 -16.33 -9.30
N HIS A 69 -2.07 -15.11 -9.84
CA HIS A 69 -1.92 -14.82 -11.27
C HIS A 69 -0.59 -14.13 -11.60
N ILE A 70 0.24 -13.81 -10.60
CA ILE A 70 1.57 -13.25 -10.79
C ILE A 70 2.51 -14.33 -11.34
N LYS A 71 2.90 -14.17 -12.60
CA LYS A 71 3.84 -15.06 -13.30
C LYS A 71 4.45 -14.33 -14.50
N PRO A 72 5.61 -14.80 -15.01
CA PRO A 72 6.19 -14.24 -16.22
C PRO A 72 5.20 -14.25 -17.39
N GLY A 73 5.18 -13.17 -18.17
CA GLY A 73 4.31 -13.03 -19.33
C GLY A 73 2.96 -12.33 -19.07
N VAL A 74 2.55 -12.16 -17.82
CA VAL A 74 1.34 -11.40 -17.45
C VAL A 74 1.66 -9.92 -17.38
N THR A 75 0.74 -9.05 -17.76
CA THR A 75 0.90 -7.60 -17.63
C THR A 75 0.36 -7.04 -16.32
N THR A 76 0.91 -5.92 -15.84
CA THR A 76 0.33 -5.22 -14.66
C THR A 76 -1.10 -4.77 -14.91
N ASN A 77 -1.46 -4.37 -16.14
CA ASN A 77 -2.84 -4.06 -16.50
C ASN A 77 -3.78 -5.28 -16.45
N GLU A 78 -3.33 -6.49 -16.73
CA GLU A 78 -4.13 -7.70 -16.53
C GLU A 78 -4.40 -7.96 -15.03
N LEU A 79 -3.42 -7.68 -14.17
CA LEU A 79 -3.62 -7.76 -12.71
C LEU A 79 -4.63 -6.71 -12.21
N ASP A 80 -4.58 -5.48 -12.74
CA ASP A 80 -5.56 -4.43 -12.43
C ASP A 80 -6.98 -4.82 -12.81
N ILE A 81 -7.17 -5.39 -14.01
CA ILE A 81 -8.48 -5.88 -14.47
C ILE A 81 -9.00 -6.95 -13.51
N LEU A 82 -8.16 -7.91 -13.14
CA LEU A 82 -8.54 -9.00 -12.24
C LEU A 82 -8.97 -8.48 -10.85
N ALA A 83 -8.18 -7.57 -10.27
CA ALA A 83 -8.50 -6.96 -8.98
C ALA A 83 -9.78 -6.12 -9.04
N HIS A 84 -9.94 -5.34 -10.11
CA HIS A 84 -11.13 -4.52 -10.36
C HIS A 84 -12.39 -5.37 -10.40
N GLU A 85 -12.39 -6.41 -11.23
CA GLU A 85 -13.53 -7.32 -11.38
C GLU A 85 -13.89 -7.99 -10.06
N PHE A 86 -12.88 -8.43 -9.30
CA PHE A 86 -13.10 -9.02 -7.99
C PHE A 86 -13.77 -8.04 -7.01
N MET A 87 -13.19 -6.84 -6.82
CA MET A 87 -13.76 -5.84 -5.92
C MET A 87 -15.19 -5.44 -6.32
N VAL A 88 -15.43 -5.21 -7.61
CA VAL A 88 -16.75 -4.90 -8.15
C VAL A 88 -17.74 -6.04 -7.90
N SER A 89 -17.32 -7.30 -8.09
CA SER A 89 -18.17 -8.46 -7.82
C SER A 89 -18.53 -8.61 -6.34
N ALA A 90 -17.66 -8.13 -5.44
CA ALA A 90 -17.88 -8.07 -4.00
C ALA A 90 -18.68 -6.83 -3.55
N GLY A 91 -19.13 -5.99 -4.49
CA GLY A 91 -19.89 -4.76 -4.21
C GLY A 91 -19.05 -3.60 -3.69
N ALA A 92 -17.72 -3.69 -3.78
CA ALA A 92 -16.79 -2.65 -3.36
C ALA A 92 -16.34 -1.78 -4.55
N TYR A 93 -16.07 -0.51 -4.27
CA TYR A 93 -15.44 0.40 -5.20
C TYR A 93 -13.90 0.36 -5.02
N PRO A 94 -13.08 0.25 -6.09
CA PRO A 94 -11.63 0.35 -5.97
C PRO A 94 -11.19 1.77 -5.61
N SER A 95 -10.65 1.99 -4.41
CA SER A 95 -10.49 3.34 -3.88
C SER A 95 -9.54 4.19 -4.70
N THR A 96 -8.46 3.62 -5.24
CA THR A 96 -7.50 4.37 -6.06
C THR A 96 -8.14 4.93 -7.34
N LEU A 97 -9.20 4.30 -7.86
CA LEU A 97 -9.82 4.70 -9.13
C LEU A 97 -10.48 6.09 -9.05
N GLY A 98 -9.84 7.07 -9.68
CA GLY A 98 -10.24 8.48 -9.68
C GLY A 98 -9.74 9.28 -8.48
N TYR A 99 -9.00 8.68 -7.55
CA TYR A 99 -8.41 9.39 -6.41
C TYR A 99 -7.36 10.37 -6.90
N ARG A 100 -7.63 11.68 -6.78
CA ARG A 100 -6.77 12.76 -7.33
C ARG A 100 -6.41 12.55 -8.81
N GLY A 101 -7.30 11.92 -9.57
CA GLY A 101 -7.07 11.61 -10.98
C GLY A 101 -6.25 10.34 -11.27
N TYR A 102 -5.95 9.50 -10.27
CA TYR A 102 -5.29 8.21 -10.50
C TYR A 102 -6.16 7.32 -11.42
N PRO A 103 -5.58 6.71 -12.48
CA PRO A 103 -6.36 6.17 -13.59
C PRO A 103 -6.75 4.69 -13.46
N LYS A 104 -6.26 3.98 -12.44
CA LYS A 104 -6.37 2.52 -12.28
C LYS A 104 -6.98 2.14 -10.92
N SER A 105 -7.26 0.85 -10.73
CA SER A 105 -8.01 0.30 -9.61
C SER A 105 -7.11 -0.22 -8.49
N ILE A 106 -5.83 -0.45 -8.78
CA ILE A 106 -4.77 -0.86 -7.86
C ILE A 106 -3.47 -0.15 -8.23
N CYS A 107 -2.47 -0.19 -7.34
CA CYS A 107 -1.10 0.15 -7.71
C CYS A 107 -0.29 -1.13 -7.93
N THR A 108 0.61 -1.10 -8.93
CA THR A 108 1.57 -2.18 -9.21
C THR A 108 2.97 -1.61 -9.26
N SER A 109 3.78 -1.90 -8.24
CA SER A 109 5.11 -1.31 -8.08
C SER A 109 6.19 -2.39 -8.26
N LEU A 110 6.84 -2.39 -9.43
CA LEU A 110 7.90 -3.35 -9.75
C LEU A 110 9.28 -2.82 -9.31
N ASN A 111 10.14 -3.71 -8.84
CA ASN A 111 11.60 -3.50 -8.71
C ASN A 111 11.99 -2.16 -8.05
N GLU A 112 12.39 -1.14 -8.81
CA GLU A 112 12.80 0.18 -8.32
C GLU A 112 11.63 1.13 -7.97
N VAL A 113 10.37 0.74 -8.24
CA VAL A 113 9.19 1.51 -7.91
C VAL A 113 8.87 1.38 -6.43
N ILE A 114 8.99 2.48 -5.70
CA ILE A 114 8.72 2.57 -4.26
C ILE A 114 7.23 2.36 -3.99
N CYS A 115 6.38 3.13 -4.67
CA CYS A 115 4.93 3.05 -4.51
C CYS A 115 4.20 3.70 -5.70
N HIS A 116 2.89 3.51 -5.74
CA HIS A 116 1.95 4.17 -6.67
C HIS A 116 2.23 3.92 -8.17
N GLY A 117 2.94 2.85 -8.52
CA GLY A 117 3.13 2.48 -9.92
C GLY A 117 1.78 2.25 -10.61
N ILE A 118 1.60 2.86 -11.79
CA ILE A 118 0.34 2.75 -12.55
C ILE A 118 0.35 1.47 -13.39
N PRO A 119 -0.64 0.57 -13.24
CA PRO A 119 -0.82 -0.57 -14.12
C PRO A 119 -0.87 -0.20 -15.62
N ASP A 120 -0.07 -0.86 -16.44
CA ASP A 120 0.14 -0.56 -17.86
C ASP A 120 0.42 -1.85 -18.68
N ASP A 121 0.82 -1.72 -19.94
CA ASP A 121 1.10 -2.86 -20.83
C ASP A 121 2.39 -3.62 -20.54
N THR A 122 2.88 -3.55 -19.30
CA THR A 122 4.17 -4.15 -18.95
C THR A 122 4.05 -5.54 -18.49
N VAL A 123 4.83 -6.36 -19.17
CA VAL A 123 5.00 -7.77 -18.92
C VAL A 123 5.93 -7.99 -17.73
N LEU A 124 5.45 -8.76 -16.76
CA LEU A 124 6.23 -9.29 -15.66
C LEU A 124 7.28 -10.27 -16.21
N GLU A 125 8.52 -10.18 -15.71
CA GLU A 125 9.63 -11.05 -16.11
C GLU A 125 10.07 -11.96 -14.95
N ASP A 126 10.68 -13.10 -15.28
CA ASP A 126 11.33 -13.96 -14.30
C ASP A 126 12.47 -13.19 -13.60
N GLY A 127 12.51 -13.25 -12.27
CA GLY A 127 13.46 -12.52 -11.43
C GLY A 127 13.01 -11.13 -11.00
N ASP A 128 11.87 -10.62 -11.49
CA ASP A 128 11.26 -9.39 -10.98
C ASP A 128 10.60 -9.62 -9.59
N ILE A 129 10.37 -8.51 -8.88
CA ILE A 129 9.38 -8.44 -7.80
C ILE A 129 8.28 -7.44 -8.16
N VAL A 130 7.09 -7.65 -7.62
CA VAL A 130 5.98 -6.70 -7.77
C VAL A 130 5.23 -6.54 -6.45
N ASN A 131 5.09 -5.31 -5.97
CA ASN A 131 4.14 -4.97 -4.93
C ASN A 131 2.76 -4.71 -5.55
N ILE A 132 1.74 -5.33 -4.96
CA ILE A 132 0.34 -5.15 -5.30
C ILE A 132 -0.33 -4.47 -4.12
N ASP A 133 -0.85 -3.27 -4.37
CA ASP A 133 -1.49 -2.41 -3.37
C ASP A 133 -2.96 -2.18 -3.75
N ILE A 134 -3.85 -2.62 -2.85
CA ILE A 134 -5.28 -2.66 -3.06
C ILE A 134 -6.01 -2.05 -1.87
N THR A 135 -6.76 -0.99 -2.16
CA THR A 135 -7.70 -0.41 -1.22
C THR A 135 -9.14 -0.59 -1.70
N ALA A 136 -9.97 -1.30 -0.93
CA ALA A 136 -11.39 -1.46 -1.21
C ALA A 136 -12.24 -0.42 -0.45
N TYR A 137 -13.31 0.08 -1.08
CA TYR A 137 -14.31 0.94 -0.44
C TYR A 137 -15.67 0.24 -0.39
N LEU A 138 -16.20 0.03 0.81
CA LEU A 138 -17.48 -0.64 1.04
C LEU A 138 -18.24 0.05 2.18
N ASP A 139 -19.55 0.24 2.02
CA ASP A 139 -20.45 0.77 3.06
C ASP A 139 -19.97 2.08 3.71
N GLY A 140 -19.27 2.94 2.95
CA GLY A 140 -18.77 4.21 3.44
C GLY A 140 -17.35 4.21 4.00
N PHE A 141 -16.65 3.06 3.99
CA PHE A 141 -15.33 2.88 4.60
C PHE A 141 -14.32 2.24 3.66
N HIS A 142 -13.06 2.64 3.81
CA HIS A 142 -11.91 2.10 3.12
C HIS A 142 -11.20 1.03 3.97
N GLY A 143 -10.58 0.05 3.34
CA GLY A 143 -9.61 -0.87 3.95
C GLY A 143 -8.47 -1.14 2.99
N ASP A 144 -7.24 -1.11 3.51
CA ASP A 144 -6.02 -0.99 2.70
C ASP A 144 -4.92 -2.00 3.06
N LEU A 145 -4.31 -2.55 2.04
CA LEU A 145 -3.31 -3.62 2.13
C LEU A 145 -2.49 -3.66 0.86
N ASN A 146 -1.19 -3.89 1.05
CA ASN A 146 -0.29 -4.27 -0.01
C ASN A 146 0.66 -5.41 0.37
N LYS A 147 1.15 -6.11 -0.66
CA LYS A 147 2.10 -7.21 -0.52
C LYS A 147 3.04 -7.27 -1.71
N THR A 148 4.33 -7.47 -1.45
CA THR A 148 5.32 -7.80 -2.48
C THR A 148 5.35 -9.30 -2.79
N PHE A 149 5.36 -9.63 -4.08
CA PHE A 149 5.48 -10.97 -4.62
C PHE A 149 6.76 -11.12 -5.46
N CYS A 150 7.41 -12.27 -5.34
CA CYS A 150 8.52 -12.67 -6.21
C CYS A 150 7.97 -13.34 -7.48
N ILE A 151 8.52 -12.99 -8.65
CA ILE A 151 8.11 -13.55 -9.93
C ILE A 151 9.17 -14.56 -10.37
N GLY A 152 8.83 -15.84 -10.31
CA GLY A 152 9.78 -16.92 -10.63
C GLY A 152 10.98 -16.95 -9.67
N GLU A 153 12.19 -17.07 -10.20
CA GLU A 153 13.42 -17.18 -9.38
C GLU A 153 14.10 -15.81 -9.19
N VAL A 154 14.01 -15.25 -7.99
CA VAL A 154 14.70 -14.00 -7.61
C VAL A 154 16.05 -14.28 -6.94
N SER A 155 16.95 -13.30 -6.91
CA SER A 155 18.22 -13.44 -6.18
C SER A 155 17.99 -13.59 -4.67
N SER A 156 18.94 -14.20 -3.95
CA SER A 156 18.85 -14.35 -2.49
C SER A 156 18.78 -13.02 -1.76
N GLU A 157 19.44 -11.98 -2.29
CA GLU A 157 19.40 -10.63 -1.72
C GLU A 157 18.00 -10.01 -1.81
N ILE A 158 17.31 -10.21 -2.94
CA ILE A 158 15.94 -9.74 -3.15
C ILE A 158 14.95 -10.53 -2.28
N ALA A 159 15.08 -11.87 -2.24
CA ALA A 159 14.26 -12.71 -1.37
C ALA A 159 14.41 -12.35 0.12
N ASP A 160 15.64 -12.06 0.54
CA ASP A 160 15.95 -11.57 1.88
C ASP A 160 15.28 -10.21 2.14
N LEU A 161 15.37 -9.26 1.19
CA LEU A 161 14.72 -7.95 1.35
C LEU A 161 13.20 -8.09 1.49
N VAL A 162 12.54 -8.88 0.64
CA VAL A 162 11.09 -9.12 0.71
C VAL A 162 10.70 -9.67 2.09
N THR A 163 11.37 -10.73 2.54
CA THR A 163 11.11 -11.36 3.84
C THR A 163 11.34 -10.40 5.01
N ARG A 164 12.40 -9.59 4.93
CA ARG A 164 12.78 -8.66 6.00
C ARG A 164 11.88 -7.43 6.04
N THR A 165 11.31 -7.01 4.91
CA THR A 165 10.32 -5.92 4.89
C THR A 165 9.00 -6.37 5.53
N GLU A 166 8.54 -7.59 5.24
CA GLU A 166 7.39 -8.18 5.93
C GLU A 166 7.65 -8.29 7.45
N GLU A 167 8.82 -8.80 7.85
CA GLU A 167 9.20 -8.83 9.27
C GLU A 167 9.29 -7.43 9.87
N ALA A 168 9.78 -6.43 9.14
CA ALA A 168 9.84 -5.04 9.61
C ALA A 168 8.43 -4.48 9.88
N LEU A 169 7.45 -4.75 9.00
CA LEU A 169 6.04 -4.45 9.25
C LEU A 169 5.59 -5.08 10.58
N PHE A 170 5.83 -6.37 10.81
CA PHE A 170 5.46 -7.04 12.06
C PHE A 170 6.18 -6.49 13.29
N ARG A 171 7.42 -5.99 13.16
CA ARG A 171 8.12 -5.28 14.25
C ARG A 171 7.45 -3.94 14.57
N GLY A 172 6.97 -3.23 13.56
CA GLY A 172 6.15 -2.02 13.72
C GLY A 172 4.82 -2.32 14.40
N LEU A 173 4.12 -3.38 13.97
CA LEU A 173 2.87 -3.84 14.57
C LEU A 173 3.06 -4.23 16.05
N ALA A 174 4.13 -4.94 16.38
CA ALA A 174 4.40 -5.43 17.75
C ALA A 174 4.57 -4.31 18.80
N VAL A 175 4.76 -3.06 18.39
CA VAL A 175 4.85 -1.92 19.31
C VAL A 175 3.55 -1.12 19.45
N VAL A 176 2.50 -1.46 18.71
CA VAL A 176 1.19 -0.81 18.80
C VAL A 176 0.50 -1.19 20.10
N ALA A 177 0.20 -0.19 20.92
CA ALA A 177 -0.58 -0.32 22.15
C ALA A 177 -1.10 1.07 22.59
N PRO A 178 -2.21 1.13 23.33
CA PRO A 178 -2.69 2.38 23.93
C PRO A 178 -1.62 3.06 24.79
N GLY A 179 -1.59 4.40 24.76
CA GLY A 179 -0.65 5.22 25.53
C GLY A 179 0.75 5.36 24.93
N ARG A 180 1.07 4.59 23.88
CA ARG A 180 2.34 4.74 23.15
C ARG A 180 2.22 5.76 22.03
N GLN A 181 3.31 6.45 21.71
CA GLN A 181 3.35 7.43 20.62
C GLN A 181 3.50 6.73 19.26
N ILE A 182 2.86 7.26 18.21
CA ILE A 182 2.92 6.73 16.84
C ILE A 182 4.37 6.59 16.33
N ASN A 183 5.25 7.57 16.59
CA ASN A 183 6.65 7.55 16.15
C ASN A 183 7.48 6.34 16.65
N VAL A 184 7.02 5.59 17.66
CA VAL A 184 7.72 4.37 18.11
C VAL A 184 7.65 3.25 17.09
N ILE A 185 6.66 3.25 16.20
CA ILE A 185 6.51 2.31 15.09
C ILE A 185 7.71 2.43 14.15
N GLY A 186 7.99 3.65 13.69
CA GLY A 186 9.12 3.91 12.81
C GLY A 186 10.47 3.62 13.45
N ARG A 187 10.64 3.86 14.76
CA ARG A 187 11.84 3.42 15.48
C ARG A 187 12.01 1.90 15.45
N ALA A 188 10.95 1.14 15.66
CA ALA A 188 11.00 -0.33 15.65
C ALA A 188 11.40 -0.87 14.27
N ILE A 189 10.78 -0.34 13.21
CA ILE A 189 11.06 -0.68 11.80
C ILE A 189 12.50 -0.33 11.45
N GLU A 190 12.93 0.92 11.65
CA GLU A 190 14.25 1.37 11.23
C GLU A 190 15.37 0.68 12.01
N SER A 191 15.16 0.40 13.30
CA SER A 191 16.12 -0.35 14.12
C SER A 191 16.35 -1.77 13.60
N TYR A 192 15.31 -2.41 13.06
CA TYR A 192 15.42 -3.72 12.44
C TYR A 192 16.11 -3.62 11.06
N ALA A 193 15.64 -2.73 10.18
CA ALA A 193 16.18 -2.54 8.83
C ALA A 193 17.68 -2.18 8.83
N LYS A 194 18.12 -1.32 9.76
CA LYS A 194 19.53 -0.90 9.90
C LYS A 194 20.51 -2.06 10.13
N ARG A 195 20.05 -3.19 10.68
CA ARG A 195 20.91 -4.37 10.91
C ARG A 195 21.40 -5.01 9.61
N PHE A 196 20.71 -4.75 8.50
CA PHE A 196 20.98 -5.30 7.18
C PHE A 196 21.47 -4.24 6.19
N GLY A 197 21.60 -2.98 6.63
CA GLY A 197 22.03 -1.88 5.77
C GLY A 197 20.95 -1.35 4.82
N TYR A 198 19.68 -1.72 5.00
CA TYR A 198 18.59 -1.27 4.13
C TYR A 198 18.22 0.19 4.35
N GLY A 199 17.84 0.86 3.26
CA GLY A 199 17.19 2.17 3.32
C GLY A 199 15.75 2.05 3.82
N VAL A 200 15.27 3.11 4.47
CA VAL A 200 13.87 3.26 4.92
C VAL A 200 13.32 4.55 4.33
N VAL A 201 12.36 4.44 3.41
CA VAL A 201 11.73 5.59 2.76
C VAL A 201 11.02 6.48 3.79
N ARG A 202 11.12 7.80 3.61
CA ARG A 202 10.68 8.79 4.62
C ARG A 202 9.52 9.67 4.20
N ASP A 203 9.36 9.91 2.91
CA ASP A 203 8.36 10.85 2.37
C ASP A 203 6.99 10.19 2.10
N PHE A 204 6.92 8.86 2.23
CA PHE A 204 5.71 8.05 2.14
C PHE A 204 5.57 7.24 3.44
N THR A 205 4.39 7.34 4.05
CA THR A 205 4.15 6.95 5.44
C THR A 205 2.80 6.29 5.57
N GLY A 206 2.62 5.46 6.59
CA GLY A 206 1.30 5.00 6.97
C GLY A 206 0.39 6.17 7.33
N HIS A 207 -0.91 5.91 7.32
CA HIS A 207 -1.92 6.93 7.49
C HIS A 207 -3.15 6.44 8.25
N GLY A 208 -3.89 7.35 8.86
CA GLY A 208 -5.22 7.02 9.36
C GLY A 208 -6.17 6.74 8.20
N ILE A 209 -7.07 5.76 8.40
CA ILE A 209 -7.98 5.26 7.38
C ILE A 209 -9.35 4.94 7.99
N GLY A 210 -10.40 5.09 7.19
CA GLY A 210 -11.78 4.80 7.58
C GLY A 210 -12.74 5.37 6.55
N ARG A 211 -13.54 6.38 6.91
CA ARG A 211 -14.38 7.11 5.93
C ARG A 211 -13.58 7.93 4.93
N SER A 212 -12.44 8.44 5.37
CA SER A 212 -11.45 9.07 4.48
C SER A 212 -10.45 8.01 4.08
N PHE A 213 -10.05 7.99 2.80
CA PHE A 213 -8.97 7.13 2.33
C PHE A 213 -7.67 7.45 3.10
N HIS A 214 -7.33 8.74 3.18
CA HIS A 214 -6.22 9.24 3.99
C HIS A 214 -6.72 10.35 4.93
N SER A 215 -6.66 10.11 6.24
CA SER A 215 -7.26 10.98 7.27
C SER A 215 -6.41 12.20 7.66
N GLY A 216 -5.09 12.16 7.36
CA GLY A 216 -4.09 13.16 7.76
C GLY A 216 -3.23 12.76 8.97
N LEU A 217 -3.56 11.68 9.68
CA LEU A 217 -2.61 11.05 10.61
C LEU A 217 -1.40 10.54 9.82
N VAL A 218 -0.19 10.81 10.31
CA VAL A 218 1.07 10.41 9.67
C VAL A 218 1.77 9.39 10.56
N VAL A 219 2.05 8.21 10.02
CA VAL A 219 2.69 7.07 10.70
C VAL A 219 4.05 6.81 10.04
N PRO A 220 5.14 7.43 10.54
CA PRO A 220 6.45 7.29 9.92
C PRO A 220 7.03 5.88 10.11
N HIS A 221 7.77 5.40 9.11
CA HIS A 221 8.49 4.12 9.16
C HIS A 221 9.95 4.25 9.62
N TYR A 222 10.41 5.47 9.90
CA TYR A 222 11.75 5.80 10.40
C TYR A 222 11.72 6.38 11.82
N ASP A 223 12.85 6.42 12.55
CA ASP A 223 12.88 7.09 13.86
C ASP A 223 12.74 8.60 13.69
N ALA A 224 11.51 9.07 13.87
CA ALA A 224 11.13 10.47 13.65
C ALA A 224 11.06 11.29 14.95
N ALA A 225 11.40 10.69 16.10
CA ALA A 225 11.26 11.36 17.39
C ALA A 225 12.10 12.65 17.46
N PRO A 226 11.59 13.72 18.09
CA PRO A 226 10.32 13.79 18.84
C PRO A 226 9.08 14.12 17.99
N ASN A 227 9.17 14.16 16.65
CA ASN A 227 8.03 14.45 15.78
C ASN A 227 7.06 13.25 15.71
N TYR A 228 5.83 13.48 15.22
CA TYR A 228 4.78 12.46 15.05
C TYR A 228 4.47 11.69 16.35
N ALA A 229 4.39 12.42 17.45
CA ALA A 229 4.23 11.90 18.80
C ALA A 229 2.76 11.73 19.24
N THR A 230 1.81 11.64 18.31
CA THR A 230 0.40 11.38 18.61
C THR A 230 0.28 10.10 19.44
N GLU A 231 -0.43 10.16 20.56
CA GLU A 231 -0.67 9.00 21.42
C GLU A 231 -1.71 8.08 20.76
N MET A 232 -1.37 6.79 20.65
CA MET A 232 -2.30 5.75 20.22
C MET A 232 -3.33 5.52 21.32
N VAL A 233 -4.60 5.46 20.94
CA VAL A 233 -5.73 5.19 21.83
C VAL A 233 -6.58 4.07 21.25
N GLU A 234 -7.33 3.38 22.10
CA GLU A 234 -8.26 2.33 21.67
C GLU A 234 -9.24 2.83 20.59
N GLY A 235 -9.50 2.00 19.59
CA GLY A 235 -10.36 2.30 18.45
C GLY A 235 -9.68 3.12 17.35
N MET A 236 -8.43 3.57 17.56
CA MET A 236 -7.67 4.26 16.51
C MET A 236 -7.34 3.29 15.37
N VAL A 237 -7.63 3.68 14.12
CA VAL A 237 -7.39 2.87 12.91
C VAL A 237 -6.41 3.58 11.99
N PHE A 238 -5.37 2.86 11.57
CA PHE A 238 -4.35 3.36 10.66
C PHE A 238 -3.61 2.23 9.94
N THR A 239 -2.81 2.59 8.94
CA THR A 239 -1.94 1.70 8.20
C THR A 239 -0.50 1.76 8.74
N ILE A 240 0.20 0.63 8.67
CA ILE A 240 1.66 0.57 8.75
C ILE A 240 2.11 -0.07 7.45
N GLU A 241 2.97 0.60 6.68
CA GLU A 241 3.25 0.27 5.27
C GLU A 241 4.74 0.46 4.87
N PRO A 242 5.73 -0.09 5.61
CA PRO A 242 7.14 0.22 5.41
C PRO A 242 7.64 -0.11 4.00
N MET A 243 8.31 0.85 3.38
CA MET A 243 9.05 0.68 2.13
C MET A 243 10.55 0.63 2.44
N LEU A 244 11.17 -0.53 2.21
CA LEU A 244 12.62 -0.74 2.38
C LEU A 244 13.32 -0.80 1.03
N THR A 245 14.57 -0.34 0.97
CA THR A 245 15.38 -0.32 -0.26
C THR A 245 16.71 -1.05 -0.05
N LEU A 246 17.24 -1.68 -1.11
CA LEU A 246 18.62 -2.20 -1.11
C LEU A 246 19.64 -1.06 -1.12
N GLY A 247 19.31 0.06 -1.76
CA GLY A 247 20.19 1.22 -1.92
C GLY A 247 19.78 2.41 -1.06
N GLY A 248 19.80 3.59 -1.67
CA GLY A 248 19.37 4.85 -1.06
C GLY A 248 17.86 5.00 -0.94
N ILE A 249 17.45 6.09 -0.30
CA ILE A 249 16.02 6.43 -0.08
C ILE A 249 15.57 7.65 -0.90
N SER A 250 16.51 8.30 -1.60
CA SER A 250 16.20 9.39 -2.52
C SER A 250 15.34 8.85 -3.65
N TRP A 251 14.34 9.62 -4.07
CA TRP A 251 13.38 9.21 -5.09
C TRP A 251 13.25 10.24 -6.21
N ASP A 252 12.78 9.78 -7.36
CA ASP A 252 12.30 10.60 -8.46
C ASP A 252 10.81 10.27 -8.73
N MET A 253 10.00 11.31 -8.98
CA MET A 253 8.61 11.17 -9.43
C MET A 253 8.58 11.22 -10.95
N TRP A 254 7.81 10.32 -11.55
CA TRP A 254 7.59 10.32 -12.99
C TRP A 254 6.67 11.44 -13.45
N ALA A 255 6.65 11.68 -14.76
CA ALA A 255 5.79 12.69 -15.38
C ALA A 255 4.29 12.41 -15.26
N ASP A 256 3.91 11.18 -14.86
CA ASP A 256 2.53 10.81 -14.55
C ASP A 256 2.05 11.39 -13.20
N ASN A 257 2.95 11.97 -12.39
CA ASN A 257 2.71 12.52 -11.04
C ASN A 257 2.33 11.48 -9.98
N TRP A 258 2.54 10.20 -10.24
CA TRP A 258 2.20 9.11 -9.33
C TRP A 258 3.35 8.15 -9.10
N THR A 259 3.97 7.66 -10.16
CA THR A 259 4.97 6.59 -10.03
C THR A 259 6.23 7.15 -9.37
N VAL A 260 6.54 6.62 -8.19
CA VAL A 260 7.72 7.00 -7.40
C VAL A 260 8.77 5.91 -7.56
N THR A 261 9.98 6.28 -7.98
CA THR A 261 11.09 5.32 -8.12
C THR A 261 12.27 5.70 -7.24
N THR A 262 13.04 4.71 -6.81
CA THR A 262 14.37 4.98 -6.23
C THR A 262 15.22 5.72 -7.25
N LYS A 263 15.94 6.73 -6.78
CA LYS A 263 16.77 7.59 -7.63
C LYS A 263 17.98 6.85 -8.16
N ASP A 264 18.51 5.91 -7.38
CA ASP A 264 19.62 5.05 -7.75
C ASP A 264 19.19 3.76 -8.47
N LYS A 265 17.88 3.60 -8.74
CA LYS A 265 17.28 2.41 -9.37
C LYS A 265 17.51 1.12 -8.60
N SER A 266 17.80 1.21 -7.30
CA SER A 266 17.86 0.05 -6.41
C SER A 266 16.47 -0.54 -6.17
N ILE A 267 16.44 -1.85 -5.91
CA ILE A 267 15.21 -2.60 -5.59
C ILE A 267 14.60 -2.09 -4.28
N THR A 268 13.27 -2.04 -4.25
CA THR A 268 12.48 -1.70 -3.07
C THR A 268 11.29 -2.64 -2.91
N THR A 269 10.87 -2.83 -1.68
CA THR A 269 9.76 -3.73 -1.32
C THR A 269 8.88 -3.04 -0.29
N GLN A 270 7.60 -3.40 -0.26
CA GLN A 270 6.62 -2.86 0.67
C GLN A 270 5.65 -3.95 1.12
N PHE A 271 5.22 -3.85 2.37
CA PHE A 271 4.11 -4.62 2.93
C PHE A 271 3.28 -3.69 3.77
N GLU A 272 1.98 -3.93 3.84
CA GLU A 272 1.07 -3.08 4.59
C GLU A 272 -0.02 -3.86 5.31
N HIS A 273 -0.46 -3.33 6.44
CA HIS A 273 -1.74 -3.70 7.01
C HIS A 273 -2.49 -2.49 7.57
N THR A 274 -3.79 -2.41 7.30
CA THR A 274 -4.74 -1.66 8.14
C THR A 274 -4.98 -2.41 9.46
N LEU A 275 -4.86 -1.69 10.59
CA LEU A 275 -5.08 -2.21 11.94
C LEU A 275 -5.98 -1.30 12.77
N VAL A 276 -6.55 -1.84 13.85
CA VAL A 276 -7.16 -1.08 14.95
C VAL A 276 -6.39 -1.28 16.25
N VAL A 277 -6.21 -0.21 17.02
CA VAL A 277 -5.66 -0.28 18.38
C VAL A 277 -6.74 -0.83 19.33
N THR A 278 -6.40 -1.85 20.11
CA THR A 278 -7.29 -2.48 21.10
C THR A 278 -6.84 -2.14 22.53
N GLU A 279 -7.62 -2.50 23.54
CA GLU A 279 -7.29 -2.25 24.96
C GLU A 279 -5.87 -2.71 25.37
N SER A 280 -5.34 -3.77 24.74
CA SER A 280 -4.05 -4.37 25.10
C SER A 280 -3.05 -4.45 23.95
N GLY A 281 -3.33 -3.87 22.78
CA GLY A 281 -2.47 -4.00 21.61
C GLY A 281 -3.15 -3.54 20.32
N TYR A 282 -3.27 -4.46 19.36
CA TYR A 282 -3.88 -4.21 18.05
C TYR A 282 -4.61 -5.44 17.51
N GLU A 283 -5.43 -5.22 16.48
CA GLU A 283 -6.01 -6.25 15.62
C GLU A 283 -5.80 -5.85 14.15
N ILE A 284 -5.39 -6.80 13.31
CA ILE A 284 -5.25 -6.59 11.86
C ILE A 284 -6.62 -6.73 11.21
N LEU A 285 -7.03 -5.73 10.43
CA LEU A 285 -8.35 -5.68 9.77
C LEU A 285 -8.32 -6.16 8.31
N THR A 286 -7.14 -6.54 7.83
CA THR A 286 -6.84 -6.88 6.42
C THR A 286 -6.31 -8.30 6.30
N LEU A 287 -6.98 -9.22 7.01
CA LEU A 287 -6.81 -10.66 6.84
C LEU A 287 -7.99 -11.22 6.01
N PRO A 288 -7.77 -12.30 5.22
CA PRO A 288 -8.79 -12.91 4.36
C PRO A 288 -10.06 -13.41 5.08
#